data_AF-A0A8B7N911-F1
#
_entry.id   AF-A0A8B7N911-F1
#
_cell.length_a   1.000
_cell.length_b   1.000
_cell.length_c   1.000
_cell.angle_alpha   90.00
_cell.angle_beta   90.00
_cell.angle_gamma   90.00
#
_symmetry.space_group_name_H-M   'P 1'
#
loop_
_entity.id
_entity.type
_entity.pdbx_description
1 polymer ?
#
loop_
_entity_poly.entity_id
_entity_poly.type
_entity_poly.pdbx_seq_one_letter_code
_entity_poly.pdbx_strand_id
1 'polypeptide(L)'
;MATATLECEVCYKEYNFGNRKPLCLQCGHSFCFSCVSSLPDCFGTINCPKCKKGTLQPIDKMLVVHSLIPSENKARQRTTSLQSQAPCPHEGKALDYLCVDCMELVCFTCTRNRHATHKIKLIDALLHEDDIVDLQEKIRITMEGKLETLNFFVSVSAEIFCLMNEILNLKTDLYSWKDSLLAQKASTEQDLKGLSLETIKTMDENERQKCKDLLSRLKLKRQENSKIQEINARLYAVSKKCTSLVLPNCELMPDAEPWTVTSYDEGERAVASLFNNIKPSRLVVLSTHTRPIPGLGELLYRLSYHHTGDISLLPLDSFWKPAGWSDEEMGAVISESGRWLDAVYGSPDQVLTYLKIRRREPRDFSVRLASNEDLERCMDLASPIANVCCVQGAPSDVGTTMQGRGYTVTRWHFPGLRNGCPNGKEAQE
;
A
#
# COMPACT_ATOMS: atom_id res chain seq x y z
N MET A 1 -29.87 35.87 -13.81
CA MET A 1 -29.09 35.49 -12.63
C MET A 1 -27.96 34.59 -13.11
N ALA A 2 -26.70 34.92 -12.80
CA ALA A 2 -25.53 34.18 -13.30
C ALA A 2 -25.46 32.80 -12.64
N THR A 3 -25.51 31.74 -13.43
CA THR A 3 -25.21 30.38 -12.99
C THR A 3 -23.73 30.33 -12.57
N ALA A 4 -23.47 30.20 -11.28
CA ALA A 4 -22.12 30.03 -10.76
C ALA A 4 -21.61 28.63 -11.14
N THR A 5 -20.69 28.55 -12.11
CA THR A 5 -20.02 27.30 -12.49
C THR A 5 -18.84 27.03 -11.54
N LEU A 6 -18.66 25.79 -11.10
CA LEU A 6 -17.53 25.36 -10.27
C LEU A 6 -16.23 25.14 -11.08
N GLU A 7 -16.30 25.45 -12.37
CA GLU A 7 -15.22 25.29 -13.34
C GLU A 7 -14.90 26.63 -13.99
N CYS A 8 -13.63 26.80 -14.37
CA CYS A 8 -13.18 27.97 -15.09
C CYS A 8 -13.62 27.96 -16.55
N GLU A 9 -14.32 29.00 -17.00
CA GLU A 9 -14.80 29.12 -18.40
C GLU A 9 -13.67 29.25 -19.45
N VAL A 10 -12.40 29.38 -19.06
CA VAL A 10 -11.25 29.45 -19.99
C VAL A 10 -10.62 28.07 -20.20
N CYS A 11 -10.34 27.34 -19.11
CA CYS A 11 -9.67 26.04 -19.17
C CYS A 11 -10.59 24.84 -18.93
N TYR A 12 -11.86 25.09 -18.60
CA TYR A 12 -12.88 24.06 -18.30
C TYR A 12 -12.44 23.07 -17.23
N LYS A 13 -11.70 23.56 -16.22
CA LYS A 13 -11.23 22.77 -15.08
C LYS A 13 -11.80 23.33 -13.77
N GLU A 14 -12.04 22.43 -12.82
CA GLU A 14 -12.51 22.76 -11.48
C GLU A 14 -11.53 23.69 -10.74
N TYR A 15 -12.13 24.63 -10.00
CA TYR A 15 -11.40 25.51 -9.09
C TYR A 15 -10.85 24.74 -7.89
N ASN A 16 -9.72 25.19 -7.32
CA ASN A 16 -9.16 24.60 -6.10
C ASN A 16 -8.46 25.66 -5.22
N PHE A 17 -8.04 25.29 -4.02
CA PHE A 17 -7.32 26.19 -3.10
C PHE A 17 -5.88 26.53 -3.53
N GLY A 18 -5.32 25.80 -4.49
CA GLY A 18 -3.98 26.01 -5.01
C GLY A 18 -3.95 26.96 -6.22
N ASN A 19 -3.23 26.53 -7.27
CA ASN A 19 -2.99 27.35 -8.46
C ASN A 19 -4.22 27.54 -9.37
N ARG A 20 -5.37 26.96 -9.01
CA ARG A 20 -6.65 27.15 -9.70
C ARG A 20 -7.69 27.86 -8.82
N LYS A 21 -7.26 28.70 -7.87
CA LYS A 21 -8.19 29.54 -7.10
C LYS A 21 -8.92 30.54 -8.02
N PRO A 22 -10.24 30.74 -7.86
CA PRO A 22 -11.06 31.62 -8.67
C PRO A 22 -10.82 33.09 -8.28
N LEU A 23 -10.33 33.90 -9.21
CA LEU A 23 -10.14 35.34 -9.05
C LEU A 23 -11.29 36.09 -9.71
N CYS A 24 -11.92 37.01 -8.97
CA CYS A 24 -12.93 37.92 -9.49
C CYS A 24 -12.27 39.18 -10.05
N LEU A 25 -12.49 39.45 -11.33
CA LEU A 25 -12.12 40.72 -11.97
C LEU A 25 -13.09 41.82 -11.56
N GLN A 26 -12.70 43.10 -11.71
CA GLN A 26 -13.57 44.25 -11.41
C GLN A 26 -14.91 44.25 -12.15
N CYS A 27 -14.99 43.55 -13.28
CA CYS A 27 -16.24 43.39 -14.04
C CYS A 27 -17.22 42.35 -13.43
N GLY A 28 -16.84 41.65 -12.37
CA GLY A 28 -17.65 40.63 -11.69
C GLY A 28 -17.49 39.20 -12.24
N HIS A 29 -16.70 39.00 -13.30
CA HIS A 29 -16.43 37.66 -13.85
C HIS A 29 -15.24 37.00 -13.16
N SER A 30 -15.32 35.68 -12.99
CA SER A 30 -14.32 34.90 -12.25
C SER A 30 -13.60 33.88 -13.13
N PHE A 31 -12.27 33.81 -13.02
CA PHE A 31 -11.42 32.85 -13.74
C PHE A 31 -10.32 32.32 -12.83
N CYS A 32 -9.74 31.16 -13.12
CA CYS A 32 -8.74 30.58 -12.23
C CYS A 32 -7.41 31.35 -12.31
N PHE A 33 -6.67 31.39 -11.21
CA PHE A 33 -5.39 32.11 -11.10
C PHE A 33 -4.46 31.82 -12.28
N SER A 34 -4.27 30.54 -12.65
CA SER A 34 -3.45 30.17 -13.80
C SER A 34 -3.91 30.81 -15.11
N CYS A 35 -5.23 30.86 -15.36
CA CYS A 35 -5.75 31.45 -16.58
C CYS A 35 -5.63 32.97 -16.59
N VAL A 36 -5.84 33.64 -15.45
CA VAL A 36 -5.67 35.10 -15.34
C VAL A 36 -4.21 35.50 -15.49
N SER A 37 -3.28 34.76 -14.88
CA SER A 37 -1.84 35.00 -15.00
C SER A 37 -1.27 34.74 -16.39
N SER A 38 -1.95 33.95 -17.22
CA SER A 38 -1.56 33.70 -18.61
C SER A 38 -2.19 34.67 -19.61
N LEU A 39 -3.03 35.61 -19.16
CA LEU A 39 -3.58 36.63 -20.06
C LEU A 39 -2.49 37.63 -20.45
N PRO A 40 -2.45 38.05 -21.73
CA PRO A 40 -1.48 39.03 -22.19
C PRO A 40 -1.70 40.36 -21.47
N ASP A 41 -0.66 40.83 -20.79
CA ASP A 41 -0.64 42.15 -20.19
C ASP A 41 -0.38 43.20 -21.28
N CYS A 42 -1.46 43.82 -21.76
CA CYS A 42 -1.36 44.95 -22.68
C CYS A 42 -1.32 46.23 -21.85
N PHE A 43 -0.11 46.77 -21.64
CA PHE A 43 0.12 48.05 -20.97
C PHE A 43 -0.37 48.10 -19.51
N GLY A 44 -0.15 47.04 -18.73
CA GLY A 44 -0.52 46.97 -17.30
C GLY A 44 -2.01 46.69 -17.05
N THR A 45 -2.75 46.29 -18.09
CA THR A 45 -4.20 46.06 -18.03
C THR A 45 -4.55 44.62 -18.42
N ILE A 46 -5.24 43.92 -17.51
CA ILE A 46 -5.75 42.57 -17.76
C ILE A 46 -7.17 42.68 -18.31
N ASN A 47 -7.41 42.17 -19.52
CA ASN A 47 -8.72 42.19 -20.15
C ASN A 47 -9.53 40.94 -19.81
N CYS A 48 -10.77 41.14 -19.36
CA CYS A 48 -11.68 40.04 -19.07
C CYS A 48 -11.98 39.21 -20.34
N PRO A 49 -11.76 37.88 -20.34
CA PRO A 49 -12.06 37.02 -21.49
C PRO A 49 -13.52 37.06 -21.95
N LYS A 50 -14.47 37.30 -21.02
CA LYS A 50 -15.91 37.23 -21.29
C LYS A 50 -16.50 38.55 -21.78
N CYS A 51 -16.11 39.67 -21.18
CA CYS A 51 -16.70 40.98 -21.49
C CYS A 51 -15.70 42.02 -22.01
N LYS A 52 -14.43 41.64 -22.17
CA LYS A 52 -13.32 42.48 -22.67
C LYS A 52 -13.06 43.76 -21.89
N LYS A 53 -13.69 43.94 -20.71
CA LYS A 53 -13.41 45.05 -19.80
C LYS A 53 -12.03 44.86 -19.17
N GLY A 54 -11.18 45.87 -19.30
CA GLY A 54 -9.85 45.92 -18.69
C GLY A 54 -9.92 46.16 -17.19
N THR A 55 -8.96 45.59 -16.46
CA THR A 55 -8.70 45.93 -15.07
C THR A 55 -7.23 46.29 -14.87
N LEU A 56 -7.01 47.38 -14.14
CA LEU A 56 -5.68 47.85 -13.73
C LEU A 56 -5.27 47.27 -12.36
N GLN A 57 -6.10 46.38 -11.80
CA GLN A 57 -5.86 45.81 -10.48
C GLN A 57 -4.77 44.73 -10.58
N PRO A 58 -3.70 44.82 -9.78
CA PRO A 58 -2.70 43.76 -9.66
C PRO A 58 -3.33 42.43 -9.23
N ILE A 59 -2.86 41.32 -9.79
CA ILE A 59 -3.41 39.96 -9.55
C ILE A 59 -3.39 39.59 -8.05
N ASP A 60 -2.34 40.00 -7.32
CA ASP A 60 -2.17 39.78 -5.88
C ASP A 60 -3.23 40.51 -5.03
N LYS A 61 -3.87 41.54 -5.59
CA LYS A 61 -4.95 42.29 -4.93
C LYS A 61 -6.35 41.86 -5.36
N MET A 62 -6.48 40.92 -6.30
CA MET A 62 -7.80 40.48 -6.78
C MET A 62 -8.52 39.64 -5.73
N LEU A 63 -9.84 39.81 -5.63
CA LEU A 63 -10.68 39.06 -4.69
C LEU A 63 -10.76 37.59 -5.11
N VAL A 64 -10.46 36.68 -4.18
CA VAL A 64 -10.65 35.24 -4.38
C VAL A 64 -12.09 34.87 -4.01
N VAL A 65 -12.81 34.25 -4.93
CA VAL A 65 -14.21 33.83 -4.72
C VAL A 65 -14.24 32.42 -4.14
N HIS A 66 -13.96 32.30 -2.84
CA HIS A 66 -13.90 31.01 -2.16
C HIS A 66 -15.18 30.17 -2.26
N SER A 67 -16.35 30.78 -2.55
CA SER A 67 -17.61 30.06 -2.79
C SER A 67 -17.65 29.26 -4.09
N LEU A 68 -16.75 29.54 -5.05
CA LEU A 68 -16.61 28.79 -6.30
C LEU A 68 -15.59 27.64 -6.19
N ILE A 69 -14.83 27.57 -5.09
CA ILE A 69 -13.96 26.44 -4.82
C ILE A 69 -14.84 25.32 -4.25
N PRO A 70 -14.91 24.14 -4.90
CA PRO A 70 -15.57 22.98 -4.32
C PRO A 70 -14.96 22.74 -2.93
N SER A 71 -15.76 22.91 -1.88
CA SER A 71 -15.32 22.52 -0.55
C SER A 71 -15.23 21.00 -0.57
N GLU A 72 -14.11 20.41 -0.17
CA GLU A 72 -13.97 18.95 -0.02
C GLU A 72 -15.07 18.37 0.90
N ASN A 73 -15.71 19.23 1.70
CA ASN A 73 -16.84 18.93 2.58
C ASN A 73 -18.24 19.34 2.07
N LYS A 74 -18.44 19.61 0.78
CA LYS A 74 -19.77 19.96 0.21
C LYS A 74 -20.39 18.92 -0.72
N ALA A 75 -19.92 17.67 -0.66
CA ALA A 75 -20.67 16.54 -1.20
C ALA A 75 -21.74 15.97 -0.23
N ARG A 76 -21.94 16.52 0.99
CA ARG A 76 -22.83 15.89 1.98
C ARG A 76 -23.81 16.76 2.77
N GLN A 77 -23.89 18.07 2.56
CA GLN A 77 -24.78 18.90 3.38
C GLN A 77 -25.53 19.96 2.59
N ARG A 78 -26.42 19.52 1.69
CA ARG A 78 -27.70 20.21 1.35
C ARG A 78 -28.57 19.38 0.40
N THR A 79 -28.90 18.15 0.81
CA THR A 79 -30.09 17.40 0.36
C THR A 79 -30.57 16.49 1.50
N THR A 80 -30.92 17.09 2.64
CA THR A 80 -31.84 16.43 3.58
C THR A 80 -33.23 16.44 2.97
N SER A 81 -33.53 15.41 2.17
CA SER A 81 -34.82 14.72 1.98
C SER A 81 -34.88 14.14 0.56
N LEU A 82 -34.90 12.80 0.45
CA LEU A 82 -35.19 11.97 -0.74
C LEU A 82 -34.06 11.31 -1.55
N GLN A 83 -32.77 11.42 -1.19
CA GLN A 83 -31.72 10.62 -1.87
C GLN A 83 -30.75 9.97 -0.88
N SER A 84 -31.24 8.95 -0.18
CA SER A 84 -30.41 7.92 0.47
C SER A 84 -30.76 6.54 -0.09
N GLN A 85 -30.84 6.43 -1.41
CA GLN A 85 -30.72 5.14 -2.09
C GLN A 85 -29.37 5.16 -2.79
N ALA A 86 -28.35 4.55 -2.18
CA ALA A 86 -27.32 3.94 -3.01
C ALA A 86 -28.08 2.94 -3.89
N PRO A 87 -28.15 3.10 -5.22
CA PRO A 87 -28.87 2.14 -6.04
C PRO A 87 -28.28 0.77 -5.75
N CYS A 88 -29.14 -0.24 -5.68
CA CYS A 88 -28.68 -1.61 -5.71
C CYS A 88 -27.68 -1.76 -6.89
N PRO A 89 -26.63 -2.59 -6.79
CA PRO A 89 -25.76 -2.91 -7.93
C PRO A 89 -26.56 -3.38 -9.17
N HIS A 90 -27.80 -3.84 -8.95
CA HIS A 90 -28.83 -3.95 -9.99
C HIS A 90 -29.45 -2.56 -10.26
N GLU A 91 -28.92 -1.84 -11.26
CA GLU A 91 -29.36 -0.49 -11.63
C GLU A 91 -30.89 -0.37 -11.76
N GLY A 92 -31.45 0.72 -11.22
CA GLY A 92 -32.85 1.11 -11.40
C GLY A 92 -33.90 0.33 -10.59
N LYS A 93 -33.51 -0.60 -9.71
CA LYS A 93 -34.48 -1.33 -8.86
C LYS A 93 -34.72 -0.66 -7.51
N ALA A 94 -35.99 -0.59 -7.11
CA ALA A 94 -36.41 -0.08 -5.81
C ALA A 94 -35.90 -0.96 -4.65
N LEU A 95 -35.51 -0.32 -3.55
CA LEU A 95 -34.98 -0.94 -2.34
C LEU A 95 -36.09 -1.08 -1.27
N ASP A 96 -37.14 -1.83 -1.60
CA ASP A 96 -38.36 -1.89 -0.77
C ASP A 96 -38.25 -2.84 0.43
N TYR A 97 -37.12 -3.55 0.55
CA TYR A 97 -36.92 -4.59 1.55
C TYR A 97 -35.75 -4.25 2.47
N LEU A 98 -35.89 -4.57 3.74
CA LEU A 98 -34.84 -4.50 4.76
C LEU A 98 -34.35 -5.91 5.08
N CYS A 99 -33.05 -6.15 4.92
CA CYS A 99 -32.39 -7.32 5.50
C CYS A 99 -32.04 -7.03 6.96
N VAL A 100 -32.76 -7.64 7.90
CA VAL A 100 -32.61 -7.40 9.35
C VAL A 100 -31.26 -7.91 9.86
N ASP A 101 -30.76 -9.01 9.30
CA ASP A 101 -29.49 -9.60 9.75
C ASP A 101 -28.27 -8.80 9.27
N CYS A 102 -28.40 -8.08 8.14
CA CYS A 102 -27.33 -7.25 7.59
C CYS A 102 -27.50 -5.76 7.88
N MET A 103 -28.68 -5.35 8.33
CA MET A 103 -29.07 -3.94 8.46
C MET A 103 -28.92 -3.14 7.15
N GLU A 104 -29.34 -3.74 6.04
CA GLU A 104 -29.21 -3.18 4.68
C GLU A 104 -30.57 -3.09 3.95
N LEU A 105 -30.76 -2.01 3.20
CA LEU A 105 -31.87 -1.90 2.24
C LEU A 105 -31.49 -2.64 0.96
N VAL A 106 -32.36 -3.55 0.53
CA VAL A 106 -32.11 -4.48 -0.58
C VAL A 106 -33.28 -4.48 -1.56
N CYS A 107 -32.98 -4.69 -2.84
CA CYS A 107 -34.02 -4.93 -3.85
C CYS A 107 -34.48 -6.39 -3.80
N PHE A 108 -35.62 -6.69 -4.42
CA PHE A 108 -36.17 -8.06 -4.48
C PHE A 108 -35.15 -9.09 -5.00
N THR A 109 -34.33 -8.74 -5.99
CA THR A 109 -33.30 -9.67 -6.51
C THR A 109 -32.22 -9.98 -5.47
N CYS A 110 -31.79 -9.01 -4.67
CA CYS A 110 -30.81 -9.23 -3.61
C CYS A 110 -31.36 -10.14 -2.50
N THR A 111 -32.66 -10.06 -2.20
CA THR A 111 -33.29 -10.94 -1.20
C THR A 111 -33.18 -12.41 -1.55
N ARG A 112 -33.21 -12.76 -2.85
CA ARG A 112 -33.18 -14.15 -3.33
C ARG A 112 -31.78 -14.68 -3.64
N ASN A 113 -30.83 -13.77 -3.85
CA ASN A 113 -29.46 -14.11 -4.19
C ASN A 113 -28.56 -13.99 -2.94
N ARG A 114 -28.07 -12.78 -2.68
CA ARG A 114 -27.06 -12.52 -1.65
C ARG A 114 -27.58 -12.68 -0.22
N HIS A 115 -28.88 -12.54 -0.02
CA HIS A 115 -29.54 -12.61 1.30
C HIS A 115 -30.58 -13.73 1.39
N ALA A 116 -30.44 -14.79 0.58
CA ALA A 116 -31.44 -15.87 0.45
C ALA A 116 -31.81 -16.56 1.78
N THR A 117 -30.88 -16.58 2.74
CA THR A 117 -31.02 -17.22 4.05
C THR A 117 -31.25 -16.22 5.19
N HIS A 118 -31.25 -14.92 4.90
CA HIS A 118 -31.36 -13.88 5.92
C HIS A 118 -32.81 -13.48 6.16
N LYS A 119 -33.07 -12.91 7.34
CA LYS A 119 -34.39 -12.37 7.71
C LYS A 119 -34.67 -11.08 6.94
N ILE A 120 -35.66 -11.14 6.04
CA ILE A 120 -36.10 -10.00 5.22
C ILE A 120 -37.45 -9.48 5.71
N LYS A 121 -37.60 -8.14 5.81
CA LYS A 121 -38.89 -7.47 6.04
C LYS A 121 -39.18 -6.47 4.93
N LEU A 122 -40.44 -6.33 4.53
CA LEU A 122 -40.90 -5.25 3.64
C LEU A 122 -41.02 -3.96 4.47
N ILE A 123 -40.51 -2.84 3.96
CA ILE A 123 -40.51 -1.56 4.68
C ILE A 123 -41.94 -1.11 4.97
N ASP A 124 -42.83 -1.19 3.98
CA ASP A 124 -44.23 -0.77 4.13
C ASP A 124 -45.05 -1.67 5.07
N ALA A 125 -44.57 -2.87 5.38
CA ALA A 125 -45.23 -3.80 6.29
C ALA A 125 -44.82 -3.62 7.76
N LEU A 126 -43.91 -2.69 8.08
CA LEU A 126 -43.45 -2.40 9.44
C LEU A 126 -44.47 -1.60 10.28
N LEU A 127 -45.76 -1.91 10.15
CA LEU A 127 -46.87 -1.15 10.76
C LEU A 127 -47.24 -1.60 12.18
N HIS A 128 -46.64 -2.68 12.68
CA HIS A 128 -46.87 -3.17 14.05
C HIS A 128 -45.87 -2.54 15.03
N GLU A 129 -46.36 -2.06 16.18
CA GLU A 129 -45.54 -1.40 17.21
C GLU A 129 -44.36 -2.28 17.67
N ASP A 130 -44.58 -3.58 17.85
CA ASP A 130 -43.54 -4.55 18.27
C ASP A 130 -42.40 -4.69 17.24
N ASP A 131 -42.72 -4.63 15.94
CA ASP A 131 -41.73 -4.72 14.86
C ASP A 131 -40.88 -3.45 14.74
N ILE A 132 -41.45 -2.29 15.08
CA ILE A 132 -40.76 -1.00 15.10
C ILE A 132 -39.79 -0.94 16.28
N VAL A 133 -40.20 -1.42 17.46
CA VAL A 133 -39.35 -1.44 18.67
C VAL A 133 -38.14 -2.36 18.49
N ASP A 134 -38.33 -3.60 18.00
CA ASP A 134 -37.21 -4.53 17.69
C ASP A 134 -36.23 -3.94 16.67
N LEU A 135 -36.75 -3.25 15.65
CA LEU A 135 -35.93 -2.60 14.64
C LEU A 135 -35.15 -1.41 15.22
N GLN A 136 -35.79 -0.56 16.02
CA GLN A 136 -35.15 0.58 16.67
C GLN A 136 -34.02 0.13 17.60
N GLU A 137 -34.24 -0.93 18.37
CA GLU A 137 -33.24 -1.49 19.26
C GLU A 137 -32.04 -2.06 18.49
N LYS A 138 -32.28 -2.78 17.38
CA LYS A 138 -31.19 -3.25 16.50
C LYS A 138 -30.43 -2.11 15.82
N ILE A 139 -31.12 -1.05 15.40
CA ILE A 139 -30.48 0.17 14.88
C ILE A 139 -29.61 0.78 15.97
N ARG A 140 -30.11 0.91 17.20
CA ARG A 140 -29.37 1.45 18.34
C ARG A 140 -28.09 0.66 18.59
N ILE A 141 -28.17 -0.66 18.74
CA ILE A 141 -27.02 -1.55 18.93
C ILE A 141 -26.02 -1.42 17.76
N THR A 142 -26.51 -1.41 16.52
CA THR A 142 -25.65 -1.26 15.33
C THR A 142 -24.94 0.10 15.29
N MET A 143 -25.63 1.17 15.69
CA MET A 143 -25.05 2.51 15.78
C MET A 143 -24.03 2.62 16.91
N GLU A 144 -24.30 1.99 18.06
CA GLU A 144 -23.37 1.92 19.20
C GLU A 144 -22.09 1.18 18.79
N GLY A 145 -22.19 0.02 18.13
CA GLY A 145 -21.01 -0.70 17.62
C GLY A 145 -20.22 0.10 16.57
N LYS A 146 -20.90 0.86 15.69
CA LYS A 146 -20.22 1.79 14.77
C LYS A 146 -19.52 2.93 15.51
N LEU A 147 -20.16 3.48 16.55
CA LEU A 147 -19.59 4.55 17.37
C LEU A 147 -18.36 4.05 18.12
N GLU A 148 -18.40 2.84 18.69
CA GLU A 148 -17.25 2.19 19.32
C GLU A 148 -16.11 1.98 18.34
N THR A 149 -16.42 1.49 17.12
CA THR A 149 -15.44 1.34 16.03
C THR A 149 -14.80 2.67 15.66
N LEU A 150 -15.60 3.74 15.52
CA LEU A 150 -15.09 5.08 15.23
C LEU A 150 -14.23 5.62 16.37
N ASN A 151 -14.64 5.45 17.63
CA ASN A 151 -13.88 5.86 18.80
C ASN A 151 -12.53 5.14 18.88
N PHE A 152 -12.53 3.85 18.56
CA PHE A 152 -11.30 3.07 18.43
C PHE A 152 -10.35 3.66 17.38
N PHE A 153 -10.85 3.96 16.16
CA PHE A 153 -10.03 4.60 15.13
C PHE A 153 -9.54 5.99 15.53
N VAL A 154 -10.37 6.79 16.21
CA VAL A 154 -9.95 8.08 16.77
C VAL A 154 -8.79 7.89 17.75
N SER A 155 -8.86 6.92 18.66
CA SER A 155 -7.78 6.60 19.60
C SER A 155 -6.49 6.20 18.88
N VAL A 156 -6.56 5.27 17.93
CA VAL A 156 -5.41 4.83 17.13
C VAL A 156 -4.79 5.99 16.37
N SER A 157 -5.62 6.85 15.78
CA SER A 157 -5.14 8.02 15.03
C SER A 157 -4.37 9.00 15.93
N ALA A 158 -4.80 9.17 17.19
CA ALA A 158 -4.08 9.98 18.16
C ALA A 158 -2.73 9.36 18.52
N GLU A 159 -2.66 8.04 18.72
CA GLU A 159 -1.41 7.34 19.00
C GLU A 159 -0.43 7.37 17.81
N ILE A 160 -0.92 7.22 16.57
CA ILE A 160 -0.13 7.42 15.35
C ILE A 160 0.44 8.83 15.32
N PHE A 161 -0.37 9.84 15.62
CA PHE A 161 0.09 11.23 15.65
C PHE A 161 1.18 11.45 16.71
N CYS A 162 1.05 10.84 17.89
CA CYS A 162 2.09 10.86 18.91
C CYS A 162 3.40 10.22 18.41
N LEU A 163 3.33 9.06 17.75
CA LEU A 163 4.49 8.40 17.15
C LEU A 163 5.18 9.26 16.09
N MET A 164 4.42 9.92 15.23
CA MET A 164 4.98 10.83 14.22
C MET A 164 5.80 11.95 14.88
N ASN A 165 5.30 12.52 15.98
CA ASN A 165 6.04 13.53 16.74
C ASN A 165 7.31 12.97 17.38
N GLU A 166 7.28 11.75 17.93
CA GLU A 166 8.46 11.08 18.46
C GLU A 166 9.54 10.85 17.38
N ILE A 167 9.13 10.43 16.17
CA ILE A 167 10.03 10.25 15.02
C ILE A 167 10.63 11.58 14.57
N LEU A 168 9.82 12.64 14.51
CA LEU A 168 10.30 13.98 14.16
C LEU A 168 11.34 14.49 15.16
N ASN A 169 11.12 14.27 16.45
CA ASN A 169 12.08 14.62 17.50
C ASN A 169 13.38 13.79 17.39
N LEU A 170 13.26 12.49 17.10
CA LEU A 170 14.44 11.64 16.86
C LEU A 170 15.25 12.11 15.65
N LYS A 171 14.56 12.51 14.58
CA LYS A 171 15.19 13.08 13.39
C LYS A 171 15.98 14.34 13.75
N THR A 172 15.42 15.25 14.55
CA THR A 172 16.13 16.46 14.98
C THR A 172 17.35 16.14 15.86
N ASP A 173 17.23 15.18 16.76
CA ASP A 173 18.34 14.74 17.63
C ASP A 173 19.49 14.14 16.82
N LEU A 174 19.16 13.33 15.80
CA LEU A 174 20.13 12.74 14.86
C LEU A 174 20.88 13.80 14.07
N TYR A 175 20.19 14.82 13.56
CA TYR A 175 20.85 15.93 12.85
C TYR A 175 21.78 16.72 13.77
N SER A 176 21.31 17.09 14.97
CA SER A 176 22.13 17.80 15.94
C SER A 176 23.39 17.01 16.32
N TRP A 177 23.25 15.69 16.53
CA TRP A 177 24.37 14.83 16.83
C TRP A 177 25.35 14.71 15.65
N LYS A 178 24.85 14.58 14.42
CA LYS A 178 25.67 14.62 13.20
C LYS A 178 26.49 15.91 13.09
N ASP A 179 25.87 17.06 13.32
CA ASP A 179 26.56 18.36 13.22
C ASP A 179 27.65 18.49 14.30
N SER A 180 27.39 17.99 15.51
CA SER A 180 28.39 17.91 16.58
C SER A 180 29.60 17.03 16.18
N LEU A 181 29.36 15.87 15.57
CA LEU A 181 30.41 14.99 15.07
C LEU A 181 31.25 15.66 13.98
N LEU A 182 30.61 16.40 13.06
CA LEU A 182 31.31 17.12 12.00
C LEU A 182 32.20 18.24 12.56
N ALA A 183 31.70 19.01 13.53
CA ALA A 183 32.47 20.04 14.20
C ALA A 183 33.69 19.45 14.93
N GLN A 184 33.51 18.31 15.62
CA GLN A 184 34.60 17.63 16.31
C GLN A 184 35.64 17.03 15.36
N LYS A 185 35.20 16.46 14.24
CA LYS A 185 36.09 15.99 13.16
C LYS A 185 36.96 17.15 12.68
N ALA A 186 36.37 18.29 12.34
CA ALA A 186 37.10 19.46 11.87
C ALA A 186 38.11 19.97 12.93
N SER A 187 37.70 20.06 14.20
CA SER A 187 38.60 20.44 15.30
C SER A 187 39.77 19.46 15.46
N THR A 188 39.51 18.16 15.39
CA THR A 188 40.55 17.13 15.54
C THR A 188 41.55 17.17 14.37
N GLU A 189 41.06 17.37 13.15
CA GLU A 189 41.91 17.55 11.97
C GLU A 189 42.80 18.80 12.09
N GLN A 190 42.29 19.89 12.68
CA GLN A 190 43.06 21.09 12.94
C GLN A 190 44.12 20.86 14.03
N ASP A 191 43.77 20.18 15.12
CA ASP A 191 44.72 19.83 16.18
C ASP A 191 45.86 18.94 15.64
N LEU A 192 45.54 17.94 14.81
CA LEU A 192 46.52 17.06 14.16
C LEU A 192 47.49 17.83 13.24
N LYS A 193 46.97 18.78 12.46
CA LYS A 193 47.81 19.67 11.65
C LYS A 193 48.74 20.53 12.51
N GLY A 194 48.23 21.07 13.63
CA GLY A 194 49.03 21.87 14.57
C GLY A 194 50.17 21.08 15.21
N LEU A 195 49.96 19.80 15.54
CA LEU A 195 50.98 18.90 16.08
C LEU A 195 52.09 18.56 15.07
N SER A 196 51.82 18.66 13.77
CA SER A 196 52.77 18.31 12.71
C SER A 196 53.81 19.40 12.38
N LEU A 197 53.65 20.63 12.90
CA LEU A 197 54.52 21.78 12.56
C LEU A 197 55.59 22.12 13.62
N GLU A 198 55.48 21.62 14.86
CA GLU A 198 56.40 21.95 15.96
C GLU A 198 57.41 20.80 16.18
N THR A 199 58.63 20.97 15.65
CA THR A 199 59.78 20.09 15.95
C THR A 199 60.25 20.38 17.39
N ILE A 200 60.03 19.42 18.27
CA ILE A 200 60.40 19.42 19.70
C ILE A 200 61.85 19.89 19.89
N LYS A 201 62.05 21.09 20.46
CA LYS A 201 63.37 21.47 21.01
C LYS A 201 63.38 21.97 22.45
N THR A 202 62.27 22.32 23.09
CA THR A 202 62.19 22.44 24.56
C THR A 202 60.72 22.50 24.97
N MET A 203 60.29 21.63 25.90
CA MET A 203 58.90 21.53 26.34
C MET A 203 58.56 22.61 27.38
N ASP A 204 57.91 23.70 26.98
CA ASP A 204 57.50 24.78 27.90
C ASP A 204 56.15 24.50 28.62
N GLU A 205 55.79 25.33 29.61
CA GLU A 205 54.54 25.16 30.39
C GLU A 205 53.28 25.34 29.52
N ASN A 206 53.38 26.13 28.44
CA ASN A 206 52.30 26.39 27.51
C ASN A 206 52.05 25.16 26.61
N GLU A 207 53.10 24.49 26.13
CA GLU A 207 53.03 23.23 25.40
C GLU A 207 52.50 22.09 26.28
N ARG A 208 52.87 22.07 27.57
CA ARG A 208 52.35 21.12 28.55
C ARG A 208 50.85 21.32 28.78
N GLN A 209 50.38 22.57 28.83
CA GLN A 209 48.95 22.88 28.94
C GLN A 209 48.19 22.51 27.66
N LYS A 210 48.75 22.79 26.47
CA LYS A 210 48.22 22.39 25.16
C LYS A 210 48.04 20.86 25.06
N CYS A 211 49.00 20.08 25.58
CA CYS A 211 48.90 18.62 25.66
C CYS A 211 47.82 18.14 26.64
N LYS A 212 47.67 18.79 27.81
CA LYS A 212 46.58 18.48 28.76
C LYS A 212 45.21 18.72 28.13
N ASP A 213 45.05 19.80 27.37
CA ASP A 213 43.81 20.15 26.68
C ASP A 213 43.49 19.22 25.50
N LEU A 214 44.50 18.68 24.83
CA LEU A 214 44.31 17.63 23.82
C LEU A 214 43.88 16.30 24.46
N LEU A 215 44.53 15.92 25.57
CA LEU A 215 44.19 14.70 26.32
C LEU A 215 42.78 14.76 26.94
N SER A 216 42.33 15.93 27.39
CA SER A 216 40.96 16.12 27.89
C SER A 216 39.93 16.01 26.76
N ARG A 217 40.21 16.57 25.58
CA ARG A 217 39.37 16.43 24.37
C ARG A 217 39.27 14.98 23.87
N LEU A 218 40.33 14.18 24.01
CA LEU A 218 40.30 12.75 23.67
C LEU A 218 39.36 11.94 24.59
N LYS A 219 39.12 12.37 25.83
CA LYS A 219 38.15 11.72 26.74
C LYS A 219 36.69 11.96 26.34
N LEU A 220 36.36 13.09 25.70
CA LEU A 220 35.00 13.41 25.24
C LEU A 220 34.46 12.39 24.22
N LYS A 221 35.33 11.75 23.43
CA LYS A 221 34.96 10.68 22.47
C LYS A 221 34.23 9.49 23.12
N ARG A 222 34.45 9.23 24.42
CA ARG A 222 33.73 8.16 25.15
C ARG A 222 32.23 8.47 25.32
N GLN A 223 31.87 9.75 25.39
CA GLN A 223 30.51 10.22 25.61
C GLN A 223 29.64 10.16 24.34
N GLU A 224 30.26 10.12 23.16
CA GLU A 224 29.55 9.98 21.89
C GLU A 224 29.04 8.56 21.66
N ASN A 225 29.79 7.55 22.11
CA ASN A 225 29.34 6.16 22.08
C ASN A 225 28.08 5.95 22.92
N SER A 226 27.93 6.65 24.05
CA SER A 226 26.68 6.62 24.82
C SER A 226 25.51 7.28 24.09
N LYS A 227 25.75 8.33 23.28
CA LYS A 227 24.70 8.99 22.50
C LYS A 227 24.14 8.08 21.40
N ILE A 228 25.00 7.28 20.75
CA ILE A 228 24.58 6.24 19.81
C ILE A 228 23.65 5.23 20.48
N GLN A 229 24.03 4.76 21.67
CA GLN A 229 23.22 3.78 22.41
C GLN A 229 21.85 4.35 22.80
N GLU A 230 21.80 5.61 23.22
CA GLU A 230 20.55 6.32 23.53
C GLU A 230 19.63 6.43 22.31
N ILE A 231 20.17 6.86 21.16
CA ILE A 231 19.41 6.97 19.91
C ILE A 231 18.88 5.61 19.47
N ASN A 232 19.71 4.56 19.54
CA ASN A 232 19.30 3.19 19.20
C ASN A 232 18.18 2.67 20.13
N ALA A 233 18.27 2.94 21.43
CA ALA A 233 17.23 2.56 22.39
C ALA A 233 15.89 3.25 22.07
N ARG A 234 15.92 4.52 21.69
CA ARG A 234 14.72 5.27 21.31
C ARG A 234 14.15 4.82 19.96
N LEU A 235 14.99 4.51 18.97
CA LEU A 235 14.54 3.92 17.70
C LEU A 235 13.85 2.56 17.93
N TYR A 236 14.40 1.73 18.81
CA TYR A 236 13.78 0.47 19.19
C TYR A 236 12.43 0.68 19.89
N ALA A 237 12.32 1.65 20.80
CA ALA A 237 11.08 1.97 21.48
C ALA A 237 9.97 2.43 20.50
N VAL A 238 10.31 3.32 19.56
CA VAL A 238 9.38 3.78 18.51
C VAL A 238 8.96 2.62 17.60
N SER A 239 9.90 1.77 17.19
CA SER A 239 9.59 0.58 16.39
C SER A 239 8.62 -0.36 17.12
N LYS A 240 8.85 -0.64 18.41
CA LYS A 240 7.95 -1.46 19.23
C LYS A 240 6.55 -0.83 19.33
N LYS A 241 6.46 0.49 19.48
CA LYS A 241 5.17 1.19 19.58
C LYS A 241 4.44 1.27 18.23
N CYS A 242 5.15 1.36 17.10
CA CYS A 242 4.56 1.15 15.76
C CYS A 242 3.91 -0.24 15.66
N THR A 243 4.54 -1.28 16.21
CA THR A 243 3.99 -2.65 16.15
C THR A 243 2.80 -2.90 17.08
N SER A 244 2.62 -2.10 18.14
CA SER A 244 1.46 -2.24 19.05
C SER A 244 0.18 -1.56 18.53
N LEU A 245 0.27 -0.76 17.47
CA LEU A 245 -0.88 -0.10 16.83
C LEU A 245 -1.70 -1.02 15.92
N VAL A 246 -1.37 -2.30 15.86
CA VAL A 246 -2.14 -3.29 15.11
C VAL A 246 -3.57 -3.35 15.65
N LEU A 247 -4.54 -3.42 14.75
CA LEU A 247 -5.98 -3.50 15.02
C LEU A 247 -6.28 -4.57 16.11
N PRO A 248 -6.85 -4.20 17.27
CA PRO A 248 -7.15 -5.11 18.38
C PRO A 248 -8.32 -6.08 18.09
N ASN A 249 -9.02 -5.91 16.96
CA ASN A 249 -10.07 -6.82 16.52
C ASN A 249 -9.63 -7.80 15.41
N CYS A 250 -8.33 -7.94 15.15
CA CYS A 250 -7.86 -9.02 14.30
C CYS A 250 -7.91 -10.34 15.09
N GLU A 251 -8.90 -11.19 14.79
CA GLU A 251 -8.86 -12.60 15.21
C GLU A 251 -7.50 -13.19 14.85
N LEU A 252 -6.74 -13.65 15.85
CA LEU A 252 -5.44 -14.25 15.62
C LEU A 252 -5.62 -15.61 14.93
N MET A 253 -4.64 -15.99 14.13
CA MET A 253 -4.59 -17.30 13.48
C MET A 253 -4.41 -18.39 14.55
N PRO A 254 -4.97 -19.60 14.35
CA PRO A 254 -4.83 -20.71 15.29
C PRO A 254 -3.37 -21.18 15.39
N ASP A 255 -2.92 -21.51 16.61
CA ASP A 255 -1.54 -21.98 16.85
C ASP A 255 -1.33 -23.43 16.34
N ALA A 256 -0.14 -23.70 15.82
CA ALA A 256 0.28 -25.00 15.27
C ALA A 256 -0.57 -25.56 14.09
N GLU A 257 -1.56 -24.82 13.60
CA GLU A 257 -2.37 -25.21 12.44
C GLU A 257 -1.76 -24.73 11.12
N PRO A 258 -2.11 -25.34 9.98
CA PRO A 258 -1.70 -24.85 8.67
C PRO A 258 -2.45 -23.56 8.34
N TRP A 259 -1.72 -22.53 7.91
CA TRP A 259 -2.30 -21.25 7.50
C TRP A 259 -2.27 -21.13 5.99
N THR A 260 -3.40 -20.72 5.42
CA THR A 260 -3.49 -20.31 4.02
C THR A 260 -3.94 -18.87 3.98
N VAL A 261 -3.05 -17.98 3.52
CA VAL A 261 -3.31 -16.55 3.34
C VAL A 261 -3.78 -16.33 1.91
N THR A 262 -5.04 -15.91 1.76
CA THR A 262 -5.70 -15.70 0.46
C THR A 262 -6.10 -14.24 0.22
N SER A 263 -5.92 -13.37 1.20
CA SER A 263 -6.23 -11.94 1.14
C SER A 263 -5.22 -11.11 1.93
N TYR A 264 -5.23 -9.79 1.70
CA TYR A 264 -4.39 -8.86 2.47
C TYR A 264 -4.72 -8.91 3.96
N ASP A 265 -6.02 -8.92 4.32
CA ASP A 265 -6.47 -8.95 5.71
C ASP A 265 -6.04 -10.25 6.42
N GLU A 266 -6.13 -11.40 5.76
CA GLU A 266 -5.58 -12.67 6.26
C GLU A 266 -4.06 -12.60 6.45
N GLY A 267 -3.37 -11.90 5.55
CA GLY A 267 -1.95 -11.62 5.65
C GLY A 267 -1.60 -10.82 6.89
N GLU A 268 -2.33 -9.74 7.17
CA GLU A 268 -2.15 -8.92 8.37
C GLU A 268 -2.42 -9.72 9.65
N ARG A 269 -3.47 -10.56 9.66
CA ARG A 269 -3.75 -11.47 10.79
C ARG A 269 -2.60 -12.46 11.00
N ALA A 270 -2.06 -13.04 9.93
CA ALA A 270 -0.91 -13.95 10.02
C ALA A 270 0.35 -13.24 10.54
N VAL A 271 0.66 -12.03 10.06
CA VAL A 271 1.79 -11.22 10.58
C VAL A 271 1.60 -10.91 12.07
N ALA A 272 0.41 -10.46 12.46
CA ALA A 272 0.09 -10.18 13.86
C ALA A 272 0.22 -11.44 14.74
N SER A 273 -0.18 -12.61 14.24
CA SER A 273 -0.07 -13.89 14.95
C SER A 273 1.38 -14.31 15.15
N LEU A 274 2.20 -14.23 14.10
CA LEU A 274 3.64 -14.51 14.18
C LEU A 274 4.36 -13.59 15.16
N PHE A 275 4.01 -12.30 15.15
CA PHE A 275 4.54 -11.33 16.09
C PHE A 275 4.26 -11.71 17.56
N ASN A 276 3.08 -12.29 17.82
CA ASN A 276 2.69 -12.81 19.13
C ASN A 276 3.24 -14.22 19.42
N ASN A 277 4.23 -14.70 18.66
CA ASN A 277 4.83 -16.03 18.76
C ASN A 277 3.86 -17.20 18.53
N ILE A 278 2.70 -16.94 17.92
CA ILE A 278 1.80 -17.99 17.45
C ILE A 278 2.33 -18.45 16.09
N LYS A 279 2.54 -19.76 15.90
CA LYS A 279 3.27 -20.27 14.73
C LYS A 279 2.46 -21.30 13.96
N PRO A 280 2.42 -21.20 12.61
CA PRO A 280 1.79 -22.24 11.81
C PRO A 280 2.65 -23.50 11.76
N SER A 281 2.00 -24.66 11.55
CA SER A 281 2.72 -25.86 11.10
C SER A 281 3.14 -25.77 9.63
N ARG A 282 2.41 -24.98 8.83
CA ARG A 282 2.73 -24.66 7.43
C ARG A 282 2.14 -23.31 7.05
N LEU A 283 2.89 -22.46 6.35
CA LEU A 283 2.40 -21.17 5.84
C LEU A 283 2.34 -21.18 4.31
N VAL A 284 1.13 -21.02 3.77
CA VAL A 284 0.86 -20.92 2.33
C VAL A 284 0.31 -19.54 2.02
N VAL A 285 0.87 -18.86 1.02
CA VAL A 285 0.36 -17.60 0.50
C VAL A 285 -0.15 -17.84 -0.92
N LEU A 286 -1.45 -17.67 -1.12
CA LEU A 286 -2.15 -17.93 -2.37
C LEU A 286 -2.80 -16.65 -2.86
N SER A 287 -2.27 -16.09 -3.94
CA SER A 287 -2.87 -14.95 -4.63
C SER A 287 -3.49 -15.44 -5.94
N THR A 288 -4.77 -15.14 -6.21
CA THR A 288 -5.46 -15.65 -7.42
C THR A 288 -5.90 -14.52 -8.34
N HIS A 289 -6.08 -14.78 -9.65
CA HIS A 289 -6.54 -13.73 -10.57
C HIS A 289 -7.92 -13.15 -10.24
N THR A 290 -8.77 -13.94 -9.58
CA THR A 290 -10.07 -13.48 -9.06
C THR A 290 -9.95 -12.73 -7.74
N ARG A 291 -8.85 -12.91 -7.00
CA ARG A 291 -8.57 -12.30 -5.69
C ARG A 291 -7.06 -12.03 -5.53
N PRO A 292 -6.52 -11.03 -6.25
CA PRO A 292 -5.12 -10.66 -6.10
C PRO A 292 -4.88 -10.05 -4.72
N ILE A 293 -3.78 -10.42 -4.08
CA ILE A 293 -3.35 -9.82 -2.81
C ILE A 293 -2.58 -8.53 -3.14
N PRO A 294 -3.12 -7.34 -2.82
CA PRO A 294 -2.41 -6.09 -3.03
C PRO A 294 -1.14 -6.04 -2.18
N GLY A 295 -0.03 -5.55 -2.75
CA GLY A 295 1.23 -5.41 -2.02
C GLY A 295 1.86 -6.75 -1.60
N LEU A 296 1.65 -7.83 -2.35
CA LEU A 296 2.12 -9.18 -2.05
C LEU A 296 3.61 -9.25 -1.64
N GLY A 297 4.49 -8.48 -2.30
CA GLY A 297 5.91 -8.44 -1.95
C GLY A 297 6.19 -7.92 -0.54
N GLU A 298 5.57 -6.80 -0.16
CA GLU A 298 5.69 -6.24 1.19
C GLU A 298 5.11 -7.19 2.25
N LEU A 299 3.97 -7.82 1.95
CA LEU A 299 3.39 -8.82 2.83
C LEU A 299 4.34 -10.01 3.05
N LEU A 300 4.93 -10.56 1.98
CA LEU A 300 5.88 -11.67 2.07
C LEU A 300 7.14 -11.29 2.85
N TYR A 301 7.65 -10.07 2.64
CA TYR A 301 8.77 -9.57 3.42
C TYR A 301 8.45 -9.59 4.92
N ARG A 302 7.29 -9.03 5.32
CA ARG A 302 6.85 -8.99 6.72
C ARG A 302 6.60 -10.39 7.30
N LEU A 303 5.96 -11.29 6.54
CA LEU A 303 5.76 -12.68 6.97
C LEU A 303 7.10 -13.39 7.18
N SER A 304 8.04 -13.27 6.22
CA SER A 304 9.36 -13.90 6.32
C SER A 304 10.26 -13.31 7.41
N TYR A 305 10.01 -12.05 7.80
CA TYR A 305 10.72 -11.41 8.91
C TYR A 305 10.35 -12.02 10.26
N HIS A 306 9.08 -12.39 10.45
CA HIS A 306 8.57 -12.95 11.71
C HIS A 306 8.50 -14.48 11.72
N HIS A 307 8.50 -15.14 10.55
CA HIS A 307 8.46 -16.59 10.41
C HIS A 307 9.84 -17.16 10.06
N THR A 308 10.34 -18.07 10.89
CA THR A 308 11.65 -18.74 10.68
C THR A 308 11.56 -19.99 9.80
N GLY A 309 10.36 -20.46 9.48
CA GLY A 309 10.12 -21.61 8.60
C GLY A 309 10.02 -21.20 7.13
N ASP A 310 9.76 -22.17 6.27
CA ASP A 310 9.59 -21.91 4.85
C ASP A 310 8.13 -21.51 4.51
N ILE A 311 7.95 -20.71 3.45
CA ILE A 311 6.67 -20.21 2.97
C ILE A 311 6.38 -20.76 1.58
N SER A 312 5.22 -21.39 1.37
CA SER A 312 4.78 -21.80 0.03
C SER A 312 4.09 -20.65 -0.68
N LEU A 313 4.66 -20.14 -1.77
CA LEU A 313 4.09 -19.03 -2.54
C LEU A 313 3.41 -19.53 -3.83
N LEU A 314 2.13 -19.22 -3.98
CA LEU A 314 1.31 -19.47 -5.17
C LEU A 314 0.73 -18.13 -5.70
N PRO A 315 1.48 -17.36 -6.50
CA PRO A 315 1.07 -16.07 -7.05
C PRO A 315 0.36 -16.29 -8.40
N LEU A 316 -0.82 -16.89 -8.35
CA LEU A 316 -1.61 -17.18 -9.54
C LEU A 316 -2.11 -15.89 -10.21
N ASP A 317 -2.37 -14.80 -9.47
CA ASP A 317 -2.79 -13.50 -10.01
C ASP A 317 -1.81 -12.87 -11.02
N SER A 318 -0.52 -12.78 -10.67
CA SER A 318 0.53 -12.33 -11.59
C SER A 318 0.61 -13.22 -12.83
N PHE A 319 0.20 -14.48 -12.67
CA PHE A 319 0.30 -15.54 -13.66
C PHE A 319 -0.81 -15.55 -14.73
N TRP A 320 -2.01 -15.02 -14.46
CA TRP A 320 -3.08 -14.88 -15.47
C TRP A 320 -3.05 -13.53 -16.22
N LYS A 321 -2.02 -12.68 -16.00
CA LYS A 321 -1.84 -11.46 -16.79
C LYS A 321 -1.59 -11.81 -18.29
N PRO A 322 -2.22 -11.09 -19.26
CA PRO A 322 -1.98 -11.29 -20.68
C PRO A 322 -0.51 -11.14 -21.09
N ALA A 323 -0.09 -11.82 -22.16
CA ALA A 323 1.27 -11.69 -22.69
C ALA A 323 1.61 -10.22 -23.04
N GLY A 324 2.79 -9.74 -22.61
CA GLY A 324 3.29 -8.38 -22.89
C GLY A 324 3.25 -7.39 -21.72
N TRP A 325 2.81 -7.80 -20.53
CA TRP A 325 2.87 -6.99 -19.30
C TRP A 325 4.09 -7.39 -18.47
N SER A 326 4.73 -6.45 -17.77
CA SER A 326 6.00 -6.72 -17.09
C SER A 326 5.82 -7.67 -15.89
N ASP A 327 6.61 -8.75 -15.88
CA ASP A 327 6.74 -9.72 -14.80
C ASP A 327 7.72 -9.23 -13.69
N GLU A 328 8.15 -7.97 -13.75
CA GLU A 328 9.18 -7.37 -12.89
C GLU A 328 8.81 -7.45 -11.39
N GLU A 329 7.53 -7.31 -11.07
CA GLU A 329 7.04 -7.38 -9.68
C GLU A 329 7.39 -8.72 -9.03
N MET A 330 7.18 -9.84 -9.73
CA MET A 330 7.46 -11.17 -9.19
C MET A 330 8.95 -11.51 -9.19
N GLY A 331 9.70 -11.00 -10.17
CA GLY A 331 11.17 -11.11 -10.17
C GLY A 331 11.80 -10.45 -8.94
N ALA A 332 11.30 -9.26 -8.57
CA ALA A 332 11.73 -8.56 -7.36
C ALA A 332 11.38 -9.35 -6.09
N VAL A 333 10.15 -9.85 -5.98
CA VAL A 333 9.71 -10.67 -4.83
C VAL A 333 10.59 -11.90 -4.63
N ILE A 334 10.91 -12.61 -5.72
CA ILE A 334 11.78 -13.79 -5.65
C ILE A 334 13.20 -13.40 -5.24
N SER A 335 13.71 -12.28 -5.75
CA SER A 335 15.05 -11.80 -5.41
C SER A 335 15.19 -11.44 -3.92
N GLU A 336 14.15 -10.84 -3.35
CA GLU A 336 14.14 -10.38 -1.96
C GLU A 336 13.79 -11.49 -0.96
N SER A 337 12.79 -12.30 -1.29
CA SER A 337 12.18 -13.26 -0.36
C SER A 337 12.49 -14.73 -0.68
N GLY A 338 13.10 -15.03 -1.84
CA GLY A 338 13.29 -16.40 -2.35
C GLY A 338 14.03 -17.34 -1.41
N ARG A 339 14.88 -16.83 -0.51
CA ARG A 339 15.58 -17.64 0.49
C ARG A 339 14.64 -18.33 1.49
N TRP A 340 13.43 -17.81 1.68
CA TRP A 340 12.42 -18.30 2.62
C TRP A 340 11.30 -19.09 1.96
N LEU A 341 11.27 -19.17 0.63
CA LEU A 341 10.16 -19.81 -0.07
C LEU A 341 10.44 -21.31 -0.24
N ASP A 342 9.52 -22.21 0.16
CA ASP A 342 9.66 -23.65 -0.09
C ASP A 342 9.21 -24.13 -1.46
N ALA A 343 8.28 -23.40 -2.03
CA ALA A 343 7.76 -23.60 -3.37
C ALA A 343 7.53 -22.25 -4.02
N VAL A 344 7.88 -22.17 -5.30
CA VAL A 344 7.65 -21.00 -6.15
C VAL A 344 6.98 -21.46 -7.44
N TYR A 345 6.03 -20.64 -7.90
CA TYR A 345 5.33 -20.80 -9.15
C TYR A 345 5.64 -19.58 -10.03
N GLY A 346 6.28 -19.76 -11.19
CA GLY A 346 6.72 -18.64 -12.04
C GLY A 346 7.17 -19.05 -13.45
N SER A 347 7.70 -18.10 -14.22
CA SER A 347 8.37 -18.39 -15.51
C SER A 347 9.69 -19.17 -15.28
N PRO A 348 10.25 -19.83 -16.31
CA PRO A 348 11.51 -20.56 -16.17
C PRO A 348 12.64 -19.69 -15.60
N ASP A 349 12.75 -18.43 -16.03
CA ASP A 349 13.70 -17.45 -15.51
C ASP A 349 13.55 -17.17 -14.02
N GLN A 350 12.30 -16.97 -13.59
CA GLN A 350 11.96 -16.70 -12.20
C GLN A 350 12.31 -17.91 -11.34
N VAL A 351 12.00 -19.12 -11.81
CA VAL A 351 12.37 -20.36 -11.13
C VAL A 351 13.89 -20.55 -11.11
N LEU A 352 14.61 -20.27 -12.20
CA LEU A 352 16.07 -20.32 -12.23
C LEU A 352 16.70 -19.33 -11.24
N THR A 353 16.18 -18.10 -11.18
CA THR A 353 16.62 -17.08 -10.23
C THR A 353 16.38 -17.54 -8.79
N TYR A 354 15.20 -18.09 -8.52
CA TYR A 354 14.86 -18.68 -7.24
C TYR A 354 15.82 -19.82 -6.84
N LEU A 355 16.10 -20.76 -7.76
CA LEU A 355 17.01 -21.89 -7.53
C LEU A 355 18.45 -21.42 -7.21
N LYS A 356 18.90 -20.29 -7.77
CA LYS A 356 20.22 -19.71 -7.48
C LYS A 356 20.31 -19.08 -6.09
N ILE A 357 19.22 -18.48 -5.61
CA ILE A 357 19.19 -17.72 -4.35
C ILE A 357 18.88 -18.63 -3.16
N ARG A 358 18.14 -19.71 -3.39
CA ARG A 358 17.74 -20.62 -2.32
C ARG A 358 18.92 -21.45 -1.81
N ARG A 359 18.98 -21.64 -0.48
CA ARG A 359 20.04 -22.38 0.23
C ARG A 359 19.64 -23.79 0.69
N ARG A 360 18.39 -24.20 0.47
CA ARG A 360 17.81 -25.50 0.89
C ARG A 360 17.33 -26.26 -0.34
N GLU A 361 17.28 -27.59 -0.27
CA GLU A 361 16.74 -28.41 -1.37
C GLU A 361 15.27 -28.01 -1.65
N PRO A 362 14.91 -27.71 -2.92
CA PRO A 362 13.54 -27.40 -3.30
C PRO A 362 12.64 -28.60 -3.03
N ARG A 363 11.48 -28.38 -2.39
CA ARG A 363 10.47 -29.44 -2.26
C ARG A 363 9.68 -29.62 -3.54
N ASP A 364 9.21 -28.51 -4.13
CA ASP A 364 8.44 -28.48 -5.37
C ASP A 364 8.56 -27.10 -6.02
N PHE A 365 8.76 -27.03 -7.33
CA PHE A 365 8.62 -25.79 -8.10
C PHE A 365 7.77 -26.02 -9.34
N SER A 366 7.07 -24.98 -9.74
CA SER A 366 6.07 -25.06 -10.79
C SER A 366 6.33 -24.00 -11.84
N VAL A 367 6.13 -24.36 -13.11
CA VAL A 367 6.57 -23.54 -14.23
C VAL A 367 5.39 -23.11 -15.11
N ARG A 368 5.40 -21.84 -15.49
CA ARG A 368 4.54 -21.24 -16.53
C ARG A 368 5.26 -21.30 -17.87
N LEU A 369 4.59 -21.81 -18.88
CA LEU A 369 5.04 -21.74 -20.27
C LEU A 369 4.08 -20.82 -21.04
N ALA A 370 4.59 -19.75 -21.63
CA ALA A 370 3.84 -18.79 -22.45
C ALA A 370 4.35 -18.71 -23.89
N SER A 371 5.52 -19.28 -24.18
CA SER A 371 6.18 -19.22 -25.49
C SER A 371 7.08 -20.43 -25.75
N ASN A 372 7.56 -20.58 -27.00
CA ASN A 372 8.64 -21.52 -27.33
C ASN A 372 9.92 -21.22 -26.54
N GLU A 373 10.21 -19.94 -26.29
CA GLU A 373 11.40 -19.53 -25.54
C GLU A 373 11.33 -20.01 -24.09
N ASP A 374 10.16 -19.97 -23.44
CA ASP A 374 9.99 -20.53 -22.09
C ASP A 374 10.24 -22.04 -22.07
N LEU A 375 9.80 -22.75 -23.11
CA LEU A 375 10.02 -24.20 -23.23
C LEU A 375 11.52 -24.51 -23.41
N GLU A 376 12.24 -23.66 -24.15
CA GLU A 376 13.69 -23.75 -24.27
C GLU A 376 14.39 -23.43 -22.93
N ARG A 377 13.97 -22.40 -22.20
CA ARG A 377 14.58 -22.05 -20.91
C ARG A 377 14.26 -23.04 -19.80
N CYS A 378 13.15 -23.78 -19.90
CA CYS A 378 12.90 -24.95 -19.07
C CYS A 378 14.02 -26.00 -19.17
N MET A 379 14.80 -26.04 -20.27
CA MET A 379 15.92 -26.96 -20.42
C MET A 379 17.02 -26.74 -19.37
N ASP A 380 17.13 -25.52 -18.83
CA ASP A 380 18.12 -25.18 -17.81
C ASP A 380 17.67 -25.59 -16.39
N LEU A 381 16.44 -26.08 -16.22
CA LEU A 381 15.90 -26.52 -14.94
C LEU A 381 16.24 -27.99 -14.65
N ALA A 382 16.60 -28.31 -13.41
CA ALA A 382 16.77 -29.69 -12.98
C ALA A 382 15.42 -30.42 -12.86
N SER A 383 15.39 -31.74 -13.09
CA SER A 383 14.20 -32.61 -12.89
C SER A 383 14.07 -33.03 -11.41
N PRO A 384 12.86 -33.18 -10.83
CA PRO A 384 11.53 -33.09 -11.47
C PRO A 384 10.82 -31.73 -11.33
N ILE A 385 9.86 -31.46 -12.24
CA ILE A 385 8.98 -30.28 -12.18
C ILE A 385 7.64 -30.70 -11.59
N ALA A 386 7.23 -30.06 -10.49
CA ALA A 386 6.02 -30.45 -9.77
C ALA A 386 4.74 -30.17 -10.58
N ASN A 387 4.56 -28.94 -11.06
CA ASN A 387 3.38 -28.58 -11.84
C ASN A 387 3.78 -27.75 -13.07
N VAL A 388 3.12 -27.99 -14.20
CA VAL A 388 3.28 -27.20 -15.43
C VAL A 388 1.93 -26.60 -15.79
N CYS A 389 1.94 -25.31 -16.14
CA CYS A 389 0.80 -24.66 -16.77
C CYS A 389 1.22 -23.94 -18.03
N CYS A 390 0.38 -24.06 -19.04
CA CYS A 390 0.58 -23.47 -20.36
C CYS A 390 -0.50 -22.43 -20.58
N VAL A 391 -0.13 -21.19 -20.86
CA VAL A 391 -1.09 -20.12 -21.17
C VAL A 391 -1.22 -19.93 -22.68
N GLN A 392 -2.16 -19.09 -23.13
CA GLN A 392 -2.37 -18.76 -24.54
C GLN A 392 -1.07 -18.19 -25.16
N GLY A 393 -0.41 -18.98 -26.01
CA GLY A 393 0.93 -18.68 -26.57
C GLY A 393 1.93 -19.83 -26.41
N ALA A 394 1.68 -20.74 -25.47
CA ALA A 394 2.48 -21.94 -25.30
C ALA A 394 2.39 -22.88 -26.52
N PRO A 395 3.47 -23.58 -26.89
CA PRO A 395 3.46 -24.54 -27.99
C PRO A 395 2.48 -25.69 -27.74
N SER A 396 1.81 -26.17 -28.79
CA SER A 396 0.84 -27.27 -28.66
C SER A 396 1.50 -28.63 -28.38
N ASP A 397 2.80 -28.76 -28.62
CA ASP A 397 3.63 -29.94 -28.45
C ASP A 397 4.42 -29.96 -27.12
N VAL A 398 4.14 -29.03 -26.20
CA VAL A 398 4.83 -28.92 -24.91
C VAL A 398 4.89 -30.25 -24.16
N GLY A 399 3.77 -30.99 -24.07
CA GLY A 399 3.73 -32.27 -23.38
C GLY A 399 4.66 -33.32 -24.00
N THR A 400 4.63 -33.47 -25.31
CA THR A 400 5.51 -34.39 -26.06
C THR A 400 6.98 -34.00 -25.97
N THR A 401 7.27 -32.69 -26.04
CA THR A 401 8.64 -32.16 -26.00
C THR A 401 9.27 -32.30 -24.62
N MET A 402 8.50 -32.08 -23.53
CA MET A 402 8.98 -32.32 -22.16
C MET A 402 9.18 -33.82 -21.87
N GLN A 403 8.25 -34.67 -22.32
CA GLN A 403 8.34 -36.12 -22.12
C GLN A 403 9.51 -36.74 -22.88
N GLY A 404 9.71 -36.37 -24.15
CA GLY A 404 10.84 -36.84 -24.97
C GLY A 404 12.22 -36.49 -24.40
N ARG A 405 12.27 -35.55 -23.45
CA ARG A 405 13.49 -35.08 -22.79
C ARG A 405 13.62 -35.56 -21.34
N GLY A 406 12.74 -36.44 -20.87
CA GLY A 406 12.85 -37.09 -19.56
C GLY A 406 12.31 -36.27 -18.36
N TYR A 407 11.55 -35.20 -18.60
CA TYR A 407 10.88 -34.49 -17.52
C TYR A 407 9.66 -35.27 -17.01
N THR A 408 9.56 -35.41 -15.69
CA THR A 408 8.35 -35.92 -15.04
C THR A 408 7.54 -34.75 -14.53
N VAL A 409 6.35 -34.53 -15.10
CA VAL A 409 5.41 -33.48 -14.68
C VAL A 409 4.31 -34.11 -13.84
N THR A 410 4.19 -33.69 -12.57
CA THR A 410 3.23 -34.28 -11.63
C THR A 410 1.79 -33.83 -11.88
N ARG A 411 1.59 -32.59 -12.33
CA ARG A 411 0.25 -32.05 -12.67
C ARG A 411 0.30 -31.05 -13.82
N TRP A 412 -0.70 -31.15 -14.71
CA TRP A 412 -0.98 -30.18 -15.76
C TRP A 412 -2.24 -29.40 -15.41
N HIS A 413 -2.15 -28.08 -15.35
CA HIS A 413 -3.33 -27.23 -15.14
C HIS A 413 -4.24 -27.16 -16.38
N PHE A 414 -3.71 -27.46 -17.57
CA PHE A 414 -4.48 -27.67 -18.80
C PHE A 414 -4.23 -29.09 -19.34
N PRO A 415 -5.11 -30.06 -19.02
CA PRO A 415 -4.89 -31.48 -19.34
C PRO A 415 -4.76 -31.80 -20.84
N GLY A 416 -5.35 -30.98 -21.72
CA GLY A 416 -5.33 -31.19 -23.17
C GLY A 416 -3.93 -31.10 -23.82
N LEU A 417 -2.99 -30.43 -23.15
CA LEU A 417 -1.61 -30.26 -23.63
C LEU A 417 -0.67 -31.37 -23.18
N ARG A 418 -1.12 -32.28 -22.31
CA ARG A 418 -0.33 -33.41 -21.78
C ARG A 418 0.15 -34.35 -22.88
N ASN A 419 -0.63 -34.49 -23.97
CA ASN A 419 -0.42 -35.53 -24.99
C ASN A 419 -0.35 -34.97 -26.43
N GLY A 420 -0.16 -33.66 -26.62
CA GLY A 420 -0.10 -33.06 -27.96
C GLY A 420 -1.36 -33.29 -28.81
N CYS A 421 -2.56 -33.22 -28.21
CA CYS A 421 -3.79 -33.54 -28.92
C CYS A 421 -4.24 -32.33 -29.78
N PRO A 422 -4.26 -32.44 -31.13
CA PRO A 422 -4.82 -31.41 -31.98
C PRO A 422 -6.33 -31.63 -31.98
N ASN A 423 -7.06 -30.92 -31.12
CA ASN A 423 -8.44 -30.53 -31.39
C ASN A 423 -8.86 -29.50 -30.34
N GLY A 424 -8.99 -28.25 -30.79
CA GLY A 424 -9.71 -27.25 -30.06
C GLY A 424 -11.14 -27.72 -29.80
N LYS A 425 -11.59 -27.54 -28.56
CA LYS A 425 -12.89 -26.98 -28.22
C LYS A 425 -12.88 -26.65 -26.73
N GLU A 426 -13.06 -25.35 -26.48
CA GLU A 426 -13.72 -24.77 -25.31
C GLU A 426 -13.15 -25.12 -23.93
N ALA A 427 -12.39 -24.17 -23.40
CA ALA A 427 -12.46 -23.82 -21.98
C ALA A 427 -12.77 -22.32 -21.89
N GLN A 428 -14.05 -21.99 -22.09
CA GLN A 428 -14.66 -20.83 -21.43
C GLN A 428 -15.10 -21.33 -20.05
N GLU A 429 -14.42 -20.86 -19.01
CA GLU A 429 -14.97 -20.32 -17.74
C GLU A 429 -13.84 -20.12 -16.72
#